data_AF-A0A7S4I7H9-F1
#
_entry.id   AF-A0A7S4I7H9-F1
#
_cell.length_a   1.000
_cell.length_b   1.000
_cell.length_c   1.000
_cell.angle_alpha   90.00
_cell.angle_beta   90.00
_cell.angle_gamma   90.00
#
_symmetry.space_group_name_H-M   'P 1'
#
loop_
_entity.id
_entity.type
_entity.pdbx_description
1 polymer ?
#
loop_
_entity_poly.entity_id
_entity_poly.type
_entity_poly.pdbx_seq_one_letter_code
_entity_poly.pdbx_strand_id
1 'polypeptide(L)'
;MICFGGRLWISVIARKASGVNWRAACTDSKHGVKEKLGAIIQASKENPVSPLILLCIPAGAPDLIREKMNSKFHAVEIFLEYPHFATSNRSLCYEATFWIVVPPHHPYYKQNIKPSIHQLLDNTVKYINLDTSTLLALVSDLTNGKASKLQKHIENGGSPKVSNFITKQVYEEQQEPLLSPEFIKMTERCHLIVTSAAHFHFQEIVQKIGSQGEKKRTEALMKRIRIFEEVDWASELHCPLFASLPNRLATLPRSNTLKAFPLEVFGLGDTIPCMVTATSNQSVVRALREQNIFLRVILHPPRSLLTNKFEFL
;
A
#
# COMPACT_ATOMS: atom_id res chain seq x y z
N MET A 1 14.68 -4.23 12.98
CA MET A 1 13.22 -4.23 12.83
C MET A 1 12.92 -3.90 11.39
N ILE A 2 12.19 -4.75 10.69
CA ILE A 2 11.78 -4.49 9.29
C ILE A 2 10.35 -3.98 9.34
N CYS A 3 10.08 -2.85 8.68
CA CYS A 3 8.74 -2.27 8.63
C CYS A 3 8.11 -2.61 7.27
N PHE A 4 7.00 -3.34 7.28
CA PHE A 4 6.29 -3.72 6.07
C PHE A 4 4.99 -2.90 5.97
N GLY A 5 4.87 -2.11 4.90
CA GLY A 5 3.72 -1.22 4.67
C GLY A 5 3.45 -0.20 5.79
N GLY A 6 4.43 0.08 6.66
CA GLY A 6 4.23 0.94 7.83
C GLY A 6 3.37 0.33 8.95
N ARG A 7 2.84 -0.89 8.78
CA ARG A 7 1.76 -1.48 9.60
C ARG A 7 2.13 -2.78 10.27
N LEU A 8 3.14 -3.45 9.74
CA LEU A 8 3.70 -4.66 10.33
C LEU A 8 5.17 -4.44 10.65
N TRP A 9 5.50 -4.50 11.93
CA TRP A 9 6.86 -4.45 12.43
C TRP A 9 7.37 -5.86 12.66
N ILE A 10 8.38 -6.26 11.91
CA ILE A 10 9.01 -7.58 12.02
C ILE A 10 10.24 -7.46 12.91
N SER A 11 10.29 -8.27 13.96
CA SER A 11 11.43 -8.38 14.88
C SER A 11 11.86 -9.83 15.03
N VAL A 12 13.16 -10.09 14.86
CA VAL A 12 13.74 -11.43 15.02
C VAL A 12 14.36 -11.53 16.40
N ILE A 13 13.95 -12.53 17.18
CA ILE A 13 14.46 -12.79 18.52
C ILE A 13 15.32 -14.04 18.51
N ALA A 14 16.60 -13.86 18.85
CA ALA A 14 17.62 -14.89 19.11
C ALA A 14 17.74 -15.98 18.04
N ARG A 15 18.88 -15.98 17.32
CA ARG A 15 19.17 -16.95 16.24
C ARG A 15 19.47 -18.39 16.71
N LYS A 16 19.54 -18.63 18.02
CA LYS A 16 19.85 -19.93 18.65
C LYS A 16 18.89 -20.15 19.83
N ALA A 17 18.44 -21.39 20.03
CA ALA A 17 17.49 -21.75 21.10
C ALA A 17 17.99 -21.35 22.50
N SER A 18 19.28 -21.53 22.78
CA SER A 18 19.92 -21.14 24.04
C SER A 18 19.94 -19.64 24.32
N GLY A 19 19.65 -18.81 23.30
CA GLY A 19 19.56 -17.35 23.44
C GLY A 19 18.13 -16.83 23.68
N VAL A 20 17.11 -17.70 23.67
CA VAL A 20 15.72 -17.31 23.87
C VAL A 20 15.40 -17.36 25.37
N ASN A 21 15.55 -16.23 26.06
CA ASN A 21 15.22 -16.10 27.47
C ASN A 21 14.08 -15.10 27.68
N TRP A 22 13.19 -15.37 28.64
CA TRP A 22 12.07 -14.48 28.94
C TRP A 22 12.52 -13.11 29.46
N ARG A 23 13.48 -13.10 30.38
CA ARG A 23 14.19 -11.91 30.88
C ARG A 23 15.64 -11.98 30.42
N ALA A 24 16.35 -10.86 30.42
CA ALA A 24 17.80 -10.88 30.24
C ALA A 24 18.45 -11.83 31.25
N ALA A 25 19.24 -12.78 30.76
CA ALA A 25 20.14 -13.54 31.63
C ALA A 25 21.31 -12.63 32.03
N CYS A 26 21.84 -12.80 33.25
CA CYS A 26 22.99 -12.03 33.76
C CYS A 26 24.25 -12.14 32.88
N THR A 27 24.31 -13.07 31.94
CA THR A 27 25.50 -13.43 31.18
C THR A 27 25.21 -13.39 29.67
N ASP A 28 25.44 -12.25 29.02
CA ASP A 28 25.56 -12.06 27.55
C ASP A 28 24.31 -11.71 26.71
N SER A 29 23.08 -11.82 27.21
CA SER A 29 21.91 -11.35 26.44
C SER A 29 21.55 -9.91 26.83
N LYS A 30 21.81 -8.92 25.96
CA LYS A 30 21.53 -7.49 26.26
C LYS A 30 20.07 -7.21 26.65
N HIS A 31 19.09 -7.96 26.10
CA HIS A 31 17.66 -7.86 26.48
C HIS A 31 16.93 -9.19 26.22
N GLY A 32 16.12 -9.66 27.17
CA GLY A 32 15.25 -10.83 27.01
C GLY A 32 14.02 -10.53 26.14
N VAL A 33 13.20 -11.56 25.90
CA VAL A 33 11.96 -11.45 25.09
C VAL A 33 11.03 -10.38 25.67
N LYS A 34 10.86 -10.34 27.00
CA LYS A 34 10.00 -9.38 27.70
C LYS A 34 10.48 -7.95 27.49
N GLU A 35 11.76 -7.67 27.69
CA GLU A 35 12.31 -6.32 27.58
C GLU A 35 12.26 -5.82 26.14
N LYS A 36 12.59 -6.69 25.17
CA LYS A 36 12.46 -6.37 23.75
C LYS A 36 11.03 -6.06 23.35
N LEU A 37 10.06 -6.89 23.73
CA LEU A 37 8.65 -6.64 23.44
C LEU A 37 8.15 -5.38 24.10
N GLY A 38 8.52 -5.14 25.37
CA GLY A 38 8.18 -3.91 26.08
C GLY A 38 8.71 -2.66 25.35
N ALA A 39 9.96 -2.70 24.89
CA ALA A 39 10.54 -1.60 24.14
C ALA A 39 9.86 -1.38 22.78
N ILE A 40 9.55 -2.45 22.05
CA ILE A 40 8.84 -2.36 20.75
C ILE A 40 7.42 -1.84 20.95
N ILE A 41 6.68 -2.32 21.95
CA ILE A 41 5.34 -1.84 22.28
C ILE A 41 5.39 -0.37 22.69
N GLN A 42 6.37 0.03 23.51
CA GLN A 42 6.52 1.43 23.88
C GLN A 42 6.83 2.32 22.67
N ALA A 43 7.78 1.91 21.82
CA ALA A 43 8.08 2.60 20.56
C ALA A 43 6.86 2.66 19.63
N SER A 44 6.01 1.63 19.65
CA SER A 44 4.77 1.60 18.86
C SER A 44 3.70 2.57 19.37
N LYS A 45 3.79 3.08 20.61
CA LYS A 45 2.89 4.14 21.14
C LYS A 45 3.26 5.51 20.61
N GLU A 46 4.56 5.78 20.54
CA GLU A 46 5.12 7.03 20.00
C GLU A 46 4.96 7.08 18.47
N ASN A 47 4.72 5.92 17.87
CA ASN A 47 4.49 5.79 16.46
C ASN A 47 3.02 6.15 16.12
N PRO A 48 2.79 7.14 15.24
CA PRO A 48 1.44 7.63 14.92
C PRO A 48 0.53 6.58 14.28
N VAL A 49 1.12 5.47 13.82
CA VAL A 49 0.45 4.46 13.01
C VAL A 49 0.19 3.13 13.74
N SER A 50 0.49 3.05 15.05
CA SER A 50 0.13 1.92 15.93
C SER A 50 0.28 0.55 15.26
N PRO A 51 1.50 0.12 14.90
CA PRO A 51 1.75 -1.06 14.08
C PRO A 51 1.42 -2.39 14.78
N LEU A 52 1.04 -3.41 14.00
CA LEU A 52 1.10 -4.81 14.40
C LEU A 52 2.56 -5.26 14.51
N ILE A 53 2.87 -6.12 15.48
CA ILE A 53 4.22 -6.64 15.68
C ILE A 53 4.24 -8.13 15.34
N LEU A 54 5.08 -8.51 14.38
CA LEU A 54 5.40 -9.91 14.09
C LEU A 54 6.77 -10.25 14.68
N LEU A 55 6.78 -11.18 15.62
CA LEU A 55 8.01 -11.78 16.12
C LEU A 55 8.33 -13.06 15.37
N CYS A 56 9.60 -13.23 15.05
CA CYS A 56 10.15 -14.49 14.57
C CYS A 56 11.16 -15.00 15.60
N ILE A 57 10.97 -16.24 16.07
CA ILE A 57 11.92 -16.96 16.92
C ILE A 57 12.42 -18.16 16.09
N PRO A 58 13.57 -18.04 15.39
CA PRO A 58 14.04 -19.02 14.42
C PRO A 58 14.34 -20.43 14.96
N ALA A 59 14.52 -20.54 16.27
CA ALA A 59 14.88 -21.79 16.95
C ALA A 59 13.75 -22.32 17.85
N GLY A 60 12.53 -21.83 17.63
CA GLY A 60 11.36 -22.19 18.41
C GLY A 60 11.27 -21.46 19.75
N ALA A 61 10.04 -21.24 20.21
CA ALA A 61 9.76 -20.74 21.55
C ALA A 61 9.57 -21.93 22.52
N PRO A 62 10.34 -22.02 23.62
CA PRO A 62 10.06 -22.97 24.71
C PRO A 62 8.67 -22.73 25.33
N ASP A 63 8.01 -23.78 25.83
CA ASP A 63 6.63 -23.71 26.37
C ASP A 63 6.42 -22.59 27.39
N LEU A 64 7.38 -22.40 28.30
CA LEU A 64 7.34 -21.32 29.28
C LEU A 64 7.31 -19.92 28.64
N ILE A 65 7.99 -19.75 27.51
CA ILE A 65 7.99 -18.49 26.75
C ILE A 65 6.70 -18.37 25.96
N ARG A 66 6.18 -19.45 25.39
CA ARG A 66 4.88 -19.50 24.71
C ARG A 66 3.76 -19.04 25.65
N GLU A 67 3.67 -19.66 26.83
CA GLU A 67 2.67 -19.35 27.85
C GLU A 67 2.77 -17.90 28.32
N LYS A 68 3.99 -17.39 28.53
CA LYS A 68 4.20 -15.99 28.93
C LYS A 68 3.90 -14.99 27.82
N MET A 69 4.21 -15.31 26.56
CA MET A 69 3.84 -14.46 25.43
C MET A 69 2.32 -14.37 25.29
N ASN A 70 1.61 -15.49 25.44
CA ASN A 70 0.15 -15.50 25.43
C ASN A 70 -0.44 -14.74 26.63
N SER A 71 -0.05 -15.08 27.86
CA SER A 71 -0.66 -14.50 29.06
C SER A 71 -0.30 -13.04 29.33
N LYS A 72 0.89 -12.56 28.91
CA LYS A 72 1.34 -11.19 29.22
C LYS A 72 1.23 -10.20 28.08
N PHE A 73 1.27 -10.68 26.85
CA PHE A 73 1.22 -9.82 25.67
C PHE A 73 0.03 -10.16 24.75
N HIS A 74 -0.83 -11.11 25.14
CA HIS A 74 -1.91 -11.64 24.30
C HIS A 74 -1.39 -12.05 22.92
N ALA A 75 -0.14 -12.54 22.89
CA ALA A 75 0.50 -12.93 21.65
C ALA A 75 -0.14 -14.22 21.14
N VAL A 76 -0.41 -14.24 19.84
CA VAL A 76 -0.97 -15.40 19.16
C VAL A 76 0.17 -16.07 18.39
N GLU A 77 0.42 -17.34 18.69
CA GLU A 77 1.32 -18.16 17.88
C GLU A 77 0.68 -18.47 16.53
N ILE A 78 1.51 -18.43 15.50
CA ILE A 78 1.06 -18.58 14.13
C ILE A 78 1.95 -19.57 13.39
N PHE A 79 1.33 -20.40 12.58
CA PHE A 79 2.01 -21.36 11.72
C PHE A 79 2.17 -20.74 10.34
N LEU A 80 3.42 -20.69 9.85
CA LEU A 80 3.72 -20.30 8.48
C LEU A 80 4.19 -21.54 7.74
N GLU A 81 3.47 -21.93 6.70
CA GLU A 81 3.98 -22.92 5.75
C GLU A 81 5.17 -22.30 5.01
N TYR A 82 6.35 -22.90 5.19
CA TYR A 82 7.53 -22.50 4.45
C TYR A 82 7.41 -22.97 3.01
N PRO A 83 7.73 -22.13 2.01
CA PRO A 83 8.03 -22.67 0.68
C PRO A 83 9.18 -23.67 0.85
N HIS A 84 8.97 -24.93 0.45
CA HIS A 84 10.04 -25.92 0.42
C HIS A 84 11.12 -25.45 -0.56
N PHE A 85 12.13 -24.75 -0.07
CA PHE A 85 13.35 -24.51 -0.83
C PHE A 85 14.17 -25.79 -0.77
N ALA A 86 14.00 -26.64 -1.78
CA ALA A 86 14.86 -27.78 -2.01
C ALA A 86 16.27 -27.28 -2.37
N THR A 87 17.10 -27.01 -1.37
CA THR A 87 18.54 -26.89 -1.59
C THR A 87 19.14 -28.28 -1.53
N SER A 88 19.92 -28.61 -2.56
CA SER A 88 20.59 -29.89 -2.71
C SER A 88 21.35 -30.26 -1.43
N ASN A 89 20.94 -31.38 -0.83
CA ASN A 89 21.61 -32.17 0.21
C ASN A 89 21.44 -31.87 1.71
N ARG A 90 20.64 -30.89 2.16
CA ARG A 90 20.14 -30.90 3.56
C ARG A 90 18.78 -30.22 3.66
N SER A 91 17.74 -30.98 4.01
CA SER A 91 16.46 -30.44 4.49
C SER A 91 16.69 -29.75 5.84
N LEU A 92 17.07 -28.47 5.81
CA LEU A 92 17.12 -27.62 6.98
C LEU A 92 15.69 -27.27 7.39
N CYS A 93 15.06 -28.12 8.20
CA CYS A 93 13.88 -27.75 8.97
C CYS A 93 14.32 -26.73 10.03
N TYR A 94 14.13 -25.43 9.74
CA TYR A 94 14.16 -24.42 10.78
C TYR A 94 12.79 -24.47 11.48
N GLU A 95 12.76 -24.98 12.72
CA GLU A 95 11.60 -24.84 13.61
C GLU A 95 11.47 -23.38 14.07
N ALA A 96 11.17 -22.47 13.14
CA ALA A 96 10.85 -21.12 13.54
C ALA A 96 9.41 -21.09 14.05
N THR A 97 9.22 -20.39 15.17
CA THR A 97 7.88 -20.01 15.61
C THR A 97 7.68 -18.54 15.34
N PHE A 98 6.47 -18.20 14.88
CA PHE A 98 6.10 -16.83 14.58
C PHE A 98 4.96 -16.43 15.52
N TRP A 99 4.98 -15.16 15.95
CA TRP A 99 4.05 -14.66 16.96
C TRP A 99 3.57 -13.29 16.58
N ILE A 100 2.26 -13.09 16.54
CA ILE A 100 1.66 -11.76 16.38
C ILE A 100 1.37 -11.17 17.75
N VAL A 101 1.81 -9.93 17.95
CA VAL A 101 1.48 -9.10 19.09
C VAL A 101 0.73 -7.86 18.60
N VAL A 102 -0.49 -7.70 19.10
CA VAL A 102 -1.30 -6.50 18.91
C VAL A 102 -1.02 -5.58 20.10
N PRO A 103 -0.41 -4.39 19.92
CA PRO A 103 -0.12 -3.51 21.05
C PRO A 103 -1.40 -3.09 21.80
N PRO A 104 -1.36 -2.87 23.13
CA PRO A 104 -2.56 -2.55 23.92
C PRO A 104 -3.33 -1.30 23.50
N HIS A 105 -2.62 -0.31 22.94
CA HIS A 105 -3.18 0.93 22.39
C HIS A 105 -3.66 0.79 20.95
N HIS A 106 -3.37 -0.34 20.30
CA HIS A 106 -3.85 -0.61 18.97
C HIS A 106 -5.39 -0.83 19.04
N PRO A 107 -6.16 -0.22 18.11
CA PRO A 107 -7.62 -0.43 18.01
C PRO A 107 -8.10 -1.90 18.03
N TYR A 108 -7.24 -2.87 17.69
CA TYR A 108 -7.57 -4.29 17.61
C TYR A 108 -7.30 -5.10 18.88
N TYR A 109 -6.66 -4.53 19.90
CA TYR A 109 -6.25 -5.28 21.10
C TYR A 109 -7.43 -5.95 21.82
N LYS A 110 -8.63 -5.34 21.78
CA LYS A 110 -9.82 -5.82 22.49
C LYS A 110 -10.63 -6.88 21.73
N GLN A 111 -10.31 -7.16 20.48
CA GLN A 111 -11.20 -7.94 19.62
C GLN A 111 -10.91 -9.45 19.62
N ASN A 112 -9.84 -9.94 20.28
CA ASN A 112 -9.50 -11.37 20.40
C ASN A 112 -9.50 -12.16 19.08
N ILE A 113 -9.16 -11.51 17.97
CA ILE A 113 -9.22 -12.10 16.63
C ILE A 113 -7.91 -12.81 16.31
N LYS A 114 -8.02 -13.99 15.70
CA LYS A 114 -6.94 -14.73 15.06
C LYS A 114 -6.97 -14.43 13.54
N PRO A 115 -6.40 -13.32 13.06
CA PRO A 115 -6.39 -13.05 11.62
C PRO A 115 -5.63 -14.17 10.92
N SER A 116 -6.04 -14.55 9.70
CA SER A 116 -5.21 -15.44 8.90
C SER A 116 -3.96 -14.67 8.45
N ILE A 117 -2.77 -15.16 8.81
CA ILE A 117 -1.52 -14.41 8.61
C ILE A 117 -1.13 -14.37 7.16
N HIS A 118 -1.58 -15.34 6.36
CA HIS A 118 -1.50 -15.25 4.91
C HIS A 118 -2.05 -13.91 4.44
N GLN A 119 -3.19 -13.42 4.91
CA GLN A 119 -3.73 -12.11 4.48
C GLN A 119 -2.89 -10.91 4.96
N LEU A 120 -2.19 -11.01 6.09
CA LEU A 120 -1.34 -9.93 6.62
C LEU A 120 0.07 -9.91 6.00
N LEU A 121 0.57 -11.06 5.56
CA LEU A 121 1.89 -11.24 4.93
C LEU A 121 1.83 -11.37 3.41
N ASP A 122 0.64 -11.49 2.83
CA ASP A 122 0.44 -11.58 1.39
C ASP A 122 0.87 -10.27 0.72
N ASN A 123 2.11 -10.29 0.21
CA ASN A 123 2.70 -9.21 -0.55
C ASN A 123 2.22 -9.23 -2.01
N THR A 124 1.21 -10.01 -2.38
CA THR A 124 0.56 -9.81 -3.68
C THR A 124 -0.20 -8.48 -3.68
N VAL A 125 -0.30 -7.88 -4.85
CA VAL A 125 -1.22 -6.76 -5.09
C VAL A 125 -2.50 -7.40 -5.62
N LYS A 126 -3.61 -7.24 -4.89
CA LYS A 126 -4.95 -7.68 -5.30
C LYS A 126 -5.86 -6.51 -5.64
N TYR A 127 -5.65 -5.38 -4.95
CA TYR A 127 -6.44 -4.18 -5.12
C TYR A 127 -5.54 -3.01 -5.52
N ILE A 128 -6.02 -2.17 -6.43
CA ILE A 128 -5.36 -0.91 -6.79
C ILE A 128 -6.33 0.21 -6.48
N ASN A 129 -5.99 1.04 -5.49
CA ASN A 129 -6.68 2.30 -5.23
C ASN A 129 -6.19 3.35 -6.23
N LEU A 130 -7.11 3.84 -7.05
CA LEU A 130 -6.84 4.80 -8.12
C LEU A 130 -7.05 6.22 -7.60
N ASP A 131 -5.95 6.96 -7.43
CA ASP A 131 -6.01 8.40 -7.19
C ASP A 131 -6.57 9.12 -8.43
N THR A 132 -7.13 10.33 -8.25
CA THR A 132 -7.66 11.14 -9.35
C THR A 132 -6.62 11.34 -10.45
N SER A 133 -5.35 11.53 -10.10
CA SER A 133 -4.28 11.66 -11.10
C SER A 133 -4.09 10.41 -11.96
N THR A 134 -4.28 9.21 -11.39
CA THR A 134 -4.22 7.95 -12.12
C THR A 134 -5.46 7.75 -12.99
N LEU A 135 -6.65 8.08 -12.49
CA LEU A 135 -7.88 8.02 -13.28
C LEU A 135 -7.78 8.88 -14.54
N LEU A 136 -7.31 10.12 -14.39
CA LEU A 136 -7.07 11.03 -15.52
C LEU A 136 -6.04 10.46 -16.49
N ALA A 137 -4.95 9.90 -15.98
CA ALA A 137 -3.92 9.30 -16.80
C ALA A 137 -4.39 8.07 -17.58
N LEU A 138 -5.22 7.21 -16.98
CA LEU A 138 -5.78 6.02 -17.63
C LEU A 138 -6.67 6.36 -18.82
N VAL A 139 -7.45 7.44 -18.72
CA VAL A 139 -8.39 7.84 -19.77
C VAL A 139 -7.82 8.87 -20.73
N SER A 140 -6.68 9.49 -20.41
CA SER A 140 -6.07 10.55 -21.21
C SER A 140 -5.84 10.13 -22.66
N ASP A 141 -6.11 11.04 -23.59
CA ASP A 141 -5.75 10.85 -24.99
C ASP A 141 -4.22 10.69 -25.17
N LEU A 142 -3.37 11.29 -24.31
CA LEU A 142 -1.91 11.13 -24.38
C LEU A 142 -1.52 9.66 -24.26
N THR A 143 -2.01 9.00 -23.21
CA THR A 143 -1.68 7.60 -22.90
C THR A 143 -2.37 6.61 -23.84
N ASN A 144 -3.46 7.03 -24.47
CA ASN A 144 -4.25 6.22 -25.40
C ASN A 144 -3.89 6.50 -26.88
N GLY A 145 -2.60 6.74 -27.14
CA GLY A 145 -2.04 6.75 -28.50
C GLY A 145 -2.03 8.11 -29.21
N LYS A 146 -2.62 9.18 -28.66
CA LYS A 146 -2.52 10.51 -29.28
C LYS A 146 -1.19 11.21 -29.04
N ALA A 147 -0.36 10.74 -28.10
CA ALA A 147 0.99 11.29 -27.90
C ALA A 147 1.82 11.25 -29.20
N SER A 148 1.85 10.13 -29.92
CA SER A 148 2.63 10.00 -31.16
C SER A 148 2.10 10.92 -32.28
N LYS A 149 0.79 11.12 -32.35
CA LYS A 149 0.18 12.05 -33.32
C LYS A 149 0.56 13.50 -33.01
N LEU A 150 0.47 13.87 -31.73
CA LEU A 150 0.80 15.21 -31.26
C LEU A 150 2.31 15.49 -31.45
N GLN A 151 3.18 14.52 -31.23
CA GLN A 151 4.61 14.63 -31.52
C GLN A 151 4.86 14.96 -33.00
N LYS A 152 4.29 14.19 -33.93
CA LYS A 152 4.42 14.44 -35.37
C LYS A 152 3.90 15.82 -35.75
N HIS A 153 2.78 16.25 -35.14
CA HIS A 153 2.23 17.58 -35.38
C HIS A 153 3.19 18.69 -34.93
N ILE A 154 3.82 18.54 -33.76
CA ILE A 154 4.83 19.48 -33.24
C ILE A 154 6.07 19.51 -34.15
N GLU A 155 6.57 18.35 -34.58
CA GLU A 155 7.75 18.22 -35.45
C GLU A 155 7.52 18.83 -36.83
N ASN A 156 6.29 18.73 -37.37
CA ASN A 156 5.92 19.28 -38.68
C ASN A 156 5.62 20.79 -38.65
N GLY A 157 5.99 21.51 -37.58
CA GLY A 157 5.72 22.94 -37.44
C GLY A 157 4.24 23.27 -37.18
N GLY A 158 3.42 22.28 -36.83
CA GLY A 158 2.05 22.49 -36.41
C GLY A 158 2.01 23.33 -35.15
N SER A 159 1.34 24.48 -35.22
CA SER A 159 1.22 25.44 -34.11
C SER A 159 -0.18 25.43 -33.51
N PRO A 160 -0.53 24.46 -32.65
CA PRO A 160 -1.34 24.78 -31.50
C PRO A 160 -0.41 25.44 -30.47
N LYS A 161 -0.94 26.35 -29.65
CA LYS A 161 -0.26 26.76 -28.40
C LYS A 161 -0.21 25.57 -27.43
N VAL A 162 0.52 24.51 -27.77
CA VAL A 162 0.79 23.37 -26.90
C VAL A 162 1.74 23.90 -25.84
N SER A 163 1.34 23.84 -24.57
CA SER A 163 2.20 24.28 -23.50
C SER A 163 3.43 23.39 -23.42
N ASN A 164 4.58 23.95 -23.02
CA ASN A 164 5.81 23.19 -22.78
C ASN A 164 5.58 21.99 -21.84
N PHE A 165 4.61 22.11 -20.94
CA PHE A 165 4.19 21.03 -20.04
C PHE A 165 3.59 19.84 -20.78
N ILE A 166 2.69 20.05 -21.76
CA ILE A 166 2.12 18.97 -22.56
C ILE A 166 3.18 18.37 -23.50
N THR A 167 4.01 19.22 -24.12
CA THR A 167 5.12 18.75 -24.97
C THR A 167 6.07 17.82 -24.21
N LYS A 168 6.39 18.14 -22.95
CA LYS A 168 7.19 17.28 -22.08
C LYS A 168 6.52 15.92 -21.84
N GLN A 169 5.23 15.91 -21.52
CA GLN A 169 4.50 14.66 -21.29
C GLN A 169 4.37 13.80 -22.54
N VAL A 170 4.24 14.41 -23.73
CA VAL A 170 4.27 13.68 -25.00
C VAL A 170 5.58 12.92 -25.14
N TYR A 171 6.71 13.59 -24.96
CA TYR A 171 8.03 12.95 -25.05
C TYR A 171 8.18 11.84 -24.02
N GLU A 172 7.79 12.09 -22.76
CA GLU A 172 7.83 11.08 -21.70
C GLU A 172 6.96 9.86 -22.04
N GLU A 173 5.76 10.05 -22.58
CA GLU A 173 4.86 8.95 -22.96
C GLU A 173 5.39 8.13 -24.13
N GLN A 174 6.20 8.71 -25.02
CA GLN A 174 6.85 7.96 -26.11
C GLN A 174 8.03 7.11 -25.63
N GLN A 175 8.75 7.57 -24.60
CA GLN A 175 9.88 6.84 -24.02
C GLN A 175 9.43 5.78 -23.03
N GLU A 176 8.46 6.14 -22.18
CA GLU A 176 7.93 5.30 -21.12
C GLU A 176 6.40 5.42 -21.09
N PRO A 177 5.71 4.62 -21.93
CA PRO A 177 4.25 4.62 -21.98
C PRO A 177 3.66 4.21 -20.63
N LEU A 178 2.69 4.97 -20.13
CA LEU A 178 2.02 4.64 -18.87
C LEU A 178 1.23 3.33 -18.99
N LEU A 179 0.57 3.13 -20.13
CA LEU A 179 -0.17 1.90 -20.45
C LEU A 179 0.79 0.84 -21.03
N SER A 180 1.88 0.56 -20.32
CA SER A 180 2.79 -0.54 -20.68
C SER A 180 2.06 -1.89 -20.58
N PRO A 181 2.51 -2.94 -21.30
CA PRO A 181 1.94 -4.28 -21.20
C PRO A 181 1.89 -4.80 -19.76
N GLU A 182 2.91 -4.50 -18.95
CA GLU A 182 3.01 -4.89 -17.54
C GLU A 182 1.96 -4.16 -16.70
N PHE A 183 1.77 -2.86 -16.93
CA PHE A 183 0.78 -2.07 -16.21
C PHE A 183 -0.64 -2.50 -16.57
N ILE A 184 -0.92 -2.73 -17.85
CA ILE A 184 -2.21 -3.26 -18.33
C ILE A 184 -2.51 -4.60 -17.66
N LYS A 185 -1.59 -5.57 -17.77
CA LYS A 185 -1.73 -6.89 -17.13
C LYS A 185 -1.96 -6.79 -15.63
N MET A 186 -1.33 -5.83 -14.97
CA MET A 186 -1.54 -5.55 -13.55
C MET A 186 -2.95 -4.99 -13.27
N THR A 187 -3.45 -4.07 -14.08
CA THR A 187 -4.83 -3.54 -13.93
C THR A 187 -5.92 -4.53 -14.33
N GLU A 188 -5.59 -5.56 -15.12
CA GLU A 188 -6.51 -6.64 -15.51
C GLU A 188 -6.62 -7.72 -14.43
N ARG A 189 -5.53 -8.05 -13.74
CA ARG A 189 -5.52 -9.06 -12.68
C ARG A 189 -5.99 -8.53 -11.32
N CYS A 190 -6.00 -7.21 -11.12
CA CYS A 190 -6.33 -6.58 -9.84
C CYS A 190 -7.74 -5.97 -9.88
N HIS A 191 -8.38 -5.92 -8.72
CA HIS A 191 -9.60 -5.13 -8.55
C HIS A 191 -9.26 -3.65 -8.48
N LEU A 192 -9.89 -2.86 -9.34
CA LEU A 192 -9.71 -1.41 -9.38
C LEU A 192 -10.70 -0.75 -8.42
N ILE A 193 -10.17 -0.01 -7.46
CA ILE A 193 -10.92 0.64 -6.39
C ILE A 193 -10.72 2.15 -6.49
N VAL A 194 -11.74 2.92 -6.17
CA VAL A 194 -11.67 4.39 -6.10
C VAL A 194 -12.47 4.87 -4.89
N THR A 195 -12.05 5.94 -4.25
CA THR A 195 -12.88 6.59 -3.22
C THR A 195 -14.00 7.40 -3.88
N SER A 196 -15.14 7.55 -3.20
CA SER A 196 -16.26 8.37 -3.69
C SER A 196 -15.81 9.79 -4.03
N ALA A 197 -14.95 10.37 -3.19
CA ALA A 197 -14.40 11.71 -3.41
C ALA A 197 -13.49 11.78 -4.66
N ALA A 198 -12.59 10.81 -4.85
CA ALA A 198 -11.71 10.78 -6.02
C ALA A 198 -12.47 10.51 -7.32
N HIS A 199 -13.49 9.65 -7.25
CA HIS A 199 -14.43 9.39 -8.35
C HIS A 199 -15.17 10.66 -8.77
N PHE A 200 -15.79 11.36 -7.81
CA PHE A 200 -16.51 12.60 -8.06
C PHE A 200 -15.59 13.66 -8.68
N HIS A 201 -14.43 13.91 -8.07
CA HIS A 201 -13.49 14.91 -8.57
C HIS A 201 -12.98 14.59 -9.98
N PHE A 202 -12.70 13.31 -10.26
CA PHE A 202 -12.32 12.85 -11.59
C PHE A 202 -13.42 13.10 -12.62
N GLN A 203 -14.67 12.73 -12.31
CA GLN A 203 -15.81 12.93 -13.20
C GLN A 203 -16.03 14.41 -13.51
N GLU A 204 -15.96 15.30 -12.51
CA GLU A 204 -16.08 16.74 -12.72
C GLU A 204 -15.03 17.27 -13.71
N ILE A 205 -13.77 16.85 -13.55
CA ILE A 205 -12.67 17.27 -14.45
C ILE A 205 -12.95 16.79 -15.88
N VAL A 206 -13.22 15.50 -16.07
CA VAL A 206 -13.43 14.94 -17.42
C VAL A 206 -14.65 15.57 -18.09
N GLN A 207 -15.75 15.78 -17.35
CA GLN A 207 -16.94 16.40 -17.94
C GLN A 207 -16.67 17.84 -18.40
N LYS A 208 -15.90 18.58 -17.59
CA LYS A 208 -15.57 19.99 -17.85
C LYS A 208 -14.60 20.19 -19.01
N ILE A 209 -13.54 19.39 -19.10
CA ILE A 209 -12.44 19.66 -20.05
C ILE A 209 -12.08 18.49 -20.97
N GLY A 210 -12.56 17.27 -20.71
CA GLY A 210 -12.16 16.08 -21.47
C GLY A 210 -12.66 16.07 -22.91
N SER A 211 -11.89 15.44 -23.81
CA SER A 211 -12.30 15.19 -25.20
C SER A 211 -13.38 14.11 -25.28
N GLN A 212 -14.06 13.96 -26.43
CA GLN A 212 -15.04 12.87 -26.62
C GLN A 212 -14.41 11.48 -26.45
N GLY A 213 -13.13 11.31 -26.81
CA GLY A 213 -12.40 10.06 -26.60
C GLY A 213 -12.18 9.76 -25.12
N GLU A 214 -11.79 10.77 -24.35
CA GLU A 214 -11.55 10.66 -22.91
C GLU A 214 -12.85 10.41 -22.14
N LYS A 215 -13.96 11.04 -22.55
CA LYS A 215 -15.29 10.79 -22.00
C LYS A 215 -15.75 9.35 -22.25
N LYS A 216 -15.60 8.84 -23.48
CA LYS A 216 -15.92 7.43 -23.81
C LYS A 216 -15.07 6.44 -23.00
N ARG A 217 -13.77 6.68 -22.87
CA ARG A 217 -12.90 5.83 -22.04
C ARG A 217 -13.23 5.94 -20.56
N THR A 218 -13.68 7.10 -20.10
CA THR A 218 -14.19 7.29 -18.74
C THR A 218 -15.39 6.39 -18.49
N GLU A 219 -16.40 6.41 -19.36
CA GLU A 219 -17.57 5.53 -19.26
C GLU A 219 -17.17 4.04 -19.24
N ALA A 220 -16.22 3.64 -20.09
CA ALA A 220 -15.72 2.27 -20.11
C ALA A 220 -14.96 1.89 -18.82
N LEU A 221 -14.13 2.81 -18.29
CA LEU A 221 -13.37 2.61 -17.06
C LEU A 221 -14.30 2.51 -15.85
N MET A 222 -15.34 3.34 -15.76
CA MET A 222 -16.27 3.31 -14.62
C MET A 222 -16.99 1.97 -14.48
N LYS A 223 -17.21 1.24 -15.57
CA LYS A 223 -17.80 -0.12 -15.53
C LYS A 223 -16.89 -1.16 -14.87
N ARG A 224 -15.60 -0.89 -14.75
CA ARG A 224 -14.59 -1.80 -14.17
C ARG A 224 -14.20 -1.45 -12.74
N ILE A 225 -14.49 -0.23 -12.28
CA ILE A 225 -14.08 0.28 -10.99
C ILE A 225 -15.17 0.01 -9.95
N ARG A 226 -14.76 -0.31 -8.72
CA ARG A 226 -15.64 -0.38 -7.54
C ARG A 226 -15.39 0.84 -6.65
N ILE A 227 -16.46 1.43 -6.13
CA ILE A 227 -16.38 2.52 -5.16
C ILE A 227 -16.02 1.93 -3.78
N PHE A 228 -14.97 2.44 -3.14
CA PHE A 228 -14.41 1.92 -1.90
C PHE A 228 -15.47 1.80 -0.80
N GLU A 229 -16.29 2.84 -0.64
CA GLU A 229 -17.31 2.95 0.40
C GLU A 229 -18.51 2.01 0.18
N GLU A 230 -18.66 1.47 -1.03
CA GLU A 230 -19.72 0.53 -1.39
C GLU A 230 -19.29 -0.94 -1.25
N VAL A 231 -18.01 -1.20 -0.99
CA VAL A 231 -17.48 -2.56 -0.83
C VAL A 231 -17.63 -3.02 0.62
N ASP A 232 -18.25 -4.18 0.81
CA ASP A 232 -18.22 -4.89 2.10
C ASP A 232 -16.84 -5.53 2.31
N TRP A 233 -15.89 -4.72 2.81
CA TRP A 233 -14.52 -5.14 3.06
C TRP A 233 -14.38 -6.23 4.12
N ALA A 234 -15.33 -6.35 5.05
CA ALA A 234 -15.31 -7.44 6.03
C ALA A 234 -15.55 -8.78 5.35
N SER A 235 -16.53 -8.82 4.44
CA SER A 235 -16.82 -10.01 3.63
C SER A 235 -15.69 -10.30 2.63
N GLU A 236 -15.27 -9.29 1.87
CA GLU A 236 -14.25 -9.41 0.81
C GLU A 236 -12.92 -9.96 1.34
N LEU A 237 -12.54 -9.53 2.55
CA LEU A 237 -11.28 -9.93 3.17
C LEU A 237 -11.46 -11.07 4.16
N HIS A 238 -12.66 -11.64 4.29
CA HIS A 238 -13.02 -12.66 5.28
C HIS A 238 -12.53 -12.31 6.69
N CYS A 239 -12.61 -11.02 7.04
CA CYS A 239 -12.02 -10.49 8.25
C CYS A 239 -12.85 -9.31 8.75
N PRO A 240 -13.70 -9.52 9.78
CA PRO A 240 -14.58 -8.48 10.31
C PRO A 240 -13.82 -7.29 10.89
N LEU A 241 -12.52 -7.42 11.15
CA LEU A 241 -11.62 -6.32 11.57
C LEU A 241 -11.61 -5.14 10.58
N PHE A 242 -11.88 -5.40 9.31
CA PHE A 242 -11.69 -4.41 8.25
C PHE A 242 -12.91 -3.55 7.94
N ALA A 243 -14.07 -3.83 8.57
CA ALA A 243 -15.25 -2.99 8.49
C ALA A 243 -15.06 -1.60 9.14
N SER A 244 -14.10 -1.45 10.06
CA SER A 244 -13.93 -0.22 10.86
C SER A 244 -12.46 0.20 11.01
N LEU A 245 -11.63 -0.04 9.99
CA LEU A 245 -10.23 0.38 10.03
C LEU A 245 -10.12 1.92 10.10
N PRO A 246 -9.43 2.48 11.12
CA PRO A 246 -9.14 3.90 11.13
C PRO A 246 -8.15 4.24 10.02
N ASN A 247 -8.46 5.29 9.23
CA ASN A 247 -7.48 5.90 8.35
C ASN A 247 -6.39 6.56 9.20
N ARG A 248 -5.24 5.90 9.34
CA ARG A 248 -4.10 6.37 10.13
C ARG A 248 -3.48 7.68 9.62
N LEU A 249 -3.76 8.06 8.37
CA LEU A 249 -3.28 9.32 7.79
C LEU A 249 -4.21 10.50 8.14
N ALA A 250 -5.45 10.22 8.56
CA ALA A 250 -6.44 11.26 8.89
C ALA A 250 -6.05 12.09 10.13
N THR A 251 -5.20 11.55 11.00
CA THR A 251 -4.72 12.21 12.22
C THR A 251 -3.45 13.03 12.00
N LEU A 252 -2.87 13.01 10.81
CA LEU A 252 -1.63 13.74 10.53
C LEU A 252 -1.87 15.26 10.47
N PRO A 253 -0.90 16.07 10.93
CA PRO A 253 -0.98 17.52 10.80
C PRO A 253 -1.11 17.93 9.34
N ARG A 254 -2.10 18.78 9.06
CA ARG A 254 -2.34 19.29 7.70
C ARG A 254 -1.25 20.26 7.31
N SER A 255 -0.86 20.23 6.04
CA SER A 255 0.08 21.19 5.45
C SER A 255 -0.31 21.52 4.01
N ASN A 256 0.42 22.43 3.37
CA ASN A 256 0.21 22.75 1.94
C ASN A 256 0.33 21.51 1.04
N THR A 257 1.13 20.52 1.44
CA THR A 257 1.31 19.25 0.73
C THR A 257 0.38 18.16 1.27
N LEU A 258 0.22 18.07 2.59
CA LEU A 258 -0.62 17.07 3.27
C LEU A 258 -2.02 17.62 3.51
N LYS A 259 -2.77 17.81 2.42
CA LYS A 259 -4.17 18.24 2.48
C LYS A 259 -5.09 17.09 2.89
N ALA A 260 -6.30 17.41 3.35
CA ALA A 260 -7.29 16.41 3.78
C ALA A 260 -7.60 15.37 2.68
N PHE A 261 -7.87 15.83 1.45
CA PHE A 261 -8.25 14.94 0.34
C PHE A 261 -7.18 13.89 -0.02
N PRO A 262 -5.90 14.26 -0.27
CA PRO A 262 -4.87 13.25 -0.47
C PRO A 262 -4.70 12.30 0.71
N LEU A 263 -4.71 12.80 1.95
CA LEU A 263 -4.57 11.92 3.14
C LEU A 263 -5.73 10.92 3.26
N GLU A 264 -6.92 11.29 2.82
CA GLU A 264 -8.07 10.39 2.71
C GLU A 264 -7.80 9.27 1.69
N VAL A 265 -7.51 9.63 0.44
CA VAL A 265 -7.25 8.68 -0.66
C VAL A 265 -6.09 7.74 -0.33
N PHE A 266 -4.93 8.29 0.03
CA PHE A 266 -3.76 7.49 0.38
C PHE A 266 -3.99 6.65 1.64
N GLY A 267 -4.76 7.18 2.58
CA GLY A 267 -5.03 6.53 3.84
C GLY A 267 -5.89 5.29 3.70
N LEU A 268 -6.87 5.32 2.80
CA LEU A 268 -7.68 4.15 2.46
C LEU A 268 -6.88 3.08 1.71
N GLY A 269 -6.04 3.49 0.75
CA GLY A 269 -5.15 2.57 0.04
C GLY A 269 -4.10 1.90 0.91
N ASP A 270 -3.66 2.61 1.94
CA ASP A 270 -2.81 2.08 2.97
C ASP A 270 -3.59 1.11 3.89
N THR A 271 -4.88 1.40 4.12
CA THR A 271 -5.82 0.73 5.03
C THR A 271 -6.11 -0.72 4.72
N ILE A 272 -6.25 -1.07 3.45
CA ILE A 272 -6.63 -2.42 3.04
C ILE A 272 -5.39 -3.30 2.76
N PRO A 273 -5.31 -4.53 3.30
CA PRO A 273 -4.26 -5.48 2.94
C PRO A 273 -4.24 -5.77 1.44
N CYS A 274 -3.06 -6.05 0.90
CA CYS A 274 -2.86 -6.31 -0.53
C CYS A 274 -3.31 -5.17 -1.46
N MET A 275 -3.64 -3.99 -0.93
CA MET A 275 -3.94 -2.78 -1.69
C MET A 275 -2.70 -1.94 -1.91
N VAL A 276 -2.66 -1.24 -3.04
CA VAL A 276 -1.63 -0.26 -3.38
C VAL A 276 -2.32 0.97 -3.95
N THR A 277 -1.82 2.17 -3.62
CA THR A 277 -2.32 3.41 -4.23
C THR A 277 -1.50 3.73 -5.49
N ALA A 278 -2.14 3.77 -6.64
CA ALA A 278 -1.55 4.32 -7.85
C ALA A 278 -1.74 5.85 -7.87
N THR A 279 -0.70 6.61 -8.21
CA THR A 279 -0.74 8.09 -8.20
C THR A 279 0.42 8.71 -8.97
N SER A 280 0.21 9.92 -9.49
CA SER A 280 1.30 10.81 -9.93
C SER A 280 1.68 11.86 -8.88
N ASN A 281 1.01 11.90 -7.72
CA ASN A 281 1.22 12.90 -6.68
C ASN A 281 2.42 12.52 -5.79
N GLN A 282 3.62 12.63 -6.35
CA GLN A 282 4.87 12.27 -5.66
C GLN A 282 5.18 13.16 -4.45
N SER A 283 4.65 14.39 -4.41
CA SER A 283 4.92 15.33 -3.30
C SER A 283 4.29 14.85 -1.99
N VAL A 284 3.09 14.29 -2.04
CA VAL A 284 2.42 13.69 -0.86
C VAL A 284 3.22 12.47 -0.37
N VAL A 285 3.60 11.58 -1.27
CA VAL A 285 4.39 10.38 -0.93
C VAL A 285 5.73 10.76 -0.30
N ARG A 286 6.40 11.78 -0.85
CA ARG A 286 7.67 12.29 -0.30
C ARG A 286 7.47 12.90 1.08
N ALA A 287 6.47 13.77 1.26
CA ALA A 287 6.19 14.41 2.55
C ALA A 287 5.86 13.39 3.65
N LEU A 288 5.12 12.32 3.31
CA LEU A 288 4.87 11.21 4.24
C LEU A 288 6.16 10.44 4.57
N ARG A 289 7.01 10.19 3.58
CA ARG A 289 8.30 9.52 3.80
C ARG A 289 9.23 10.34 4.70
N GLU A 290 9.25 11.67 4.56
CA GLU A 290 9.99 12.58 5.44
C GLU A 290 9.49 12.50 6.91
N GLN A 291 8.24 12.08 7.13
CA GLN A 291 7.67 11.79 8.44
C GLN A 291 7.83 10.31 8.86
N ASN A 292 8.69 9.54 8.18
CA ASN A 292 8.89 8.09 8.38
C ASN A 292 7.62 7.25 8.16
N ILE A 293 6.67 7.74 7.36
CA ILE A 293 5.48 7.02 6.94
C ILE A 293 5.71 6.45 5.55
N PHE A 294 5.78 5.12 5.48
CA PHE A 294 6.02 4.40 4.24
C PHE A 294 4.72 3.78 3.74
N LEU A 295 4.27 4.25 2.58
CA LEU A 295 3.08 3.75 1.90
C LEU A 295 3.46 2.79 0.78
N ARG A 296 2.57 1.83 0.50
CA ARG A 296 2.63 1.00 -0.71
C ARG A 296 2.02 1.81 -1.85
N VAL A 297 2.84 2.24 -2.80
CA VAL A 297 2.40 3.08 -3.93
C VAL A 297 2.95 2.58 -5.27
N ILE A 298 2.16 2.74 -6.32
CA ILE A 298 2.63 2.70 -7.71
C ILE A 298 2.73 4.15 -8.17
N LEU A 299 3.95 4.62 -8.35
CA LEU A 299 4.19 5.96 -8.87
C LEU A 299 4.21 5.90 -10.39
N HIS A 300 3.54 6.86 -11.02
CA HIS A 300 3.67 7.10 -12.45
C HIS A 300 3.90 8.59 -12.73
N PRO A 301 4.53 8.94 -13.86
CA PRO A 301 4.60 10.32 -14.31
C PRO A 301 3.19 10.91 -14.54
N PRO A 302 2.98 12.23 -14.34
CA PRO A 302 1.70 12.86 -14.62
C PRO A 302 1.36 12.79 -16.11
N ARG A 303 0.10 12.50 -16.42
CA ARG A 303 -0.46 12.52 -17.77
C ARG A 303 -1.76 13.30 -17.77
N SER A 304 -1.77 14.40 -18.49
CA SER A 304 -2.89 15.33 -18.57
C SER A 304 -3.89 14.89 -19.62
N LEU A 305 -5.15 15.27 -19.44
CA LEU A 305 -6.13 15.18 -20.51
C LEU A 305 -5.70 16.07 -21.68
N LEU A 306 -5.83 15.58 -22.91
CA LEU A 306 -5.83 16.44 -24.07
C LEU A 306 -7.23 17.00 -24.19
N THR A 307 -7.41 18.18 -23.61
CA THR A 307 -8.70 18.85 -23.54
C THR A 307 -9.40 18.89 -24.91
N ASN A 308 -10.71 19.12 -24.93
CA ASN A 308 -11.49 19.31 -26.16
C ASN A 308 -10.86 20.26 -27.23
N LYS A 309 -9.94 21.14 -26.84
CA LYS A 309 -9.11 21.96 -27.74
C LYS A 309 -8.25 21.16 -28.74
N PHE A 310 -7.96 19.88 -28.47
CA PHE A 310 -7.12 19.02 -29.31
C PHE A 310 -7.92 17.89 -29.98
N GLU A 311 -9.25 18.04 -30.04
CA GLU A 311 -10.13 16.99 -30.55
C GLU A 311 -9.97 16.69 -32.05
N PHE A 312 -9.43 17.66 -32.80
CA PHE A 312 -9.13 17.53 -34.23
C PHE A 312 -7.87 16.70 -34.56
N LEU A 313 -7.10 16.27 -33.56
CA LEU A 313 -5.93 15.38 -33.67
C LEU A 313 -6.32 13.90 -33.37
#